data_AF-A0A251T658-F1
#
_entry.id   AF-A0A251T658-F1
#
_cell.length_a   1.000
_cell.length_b   1.000
_cell.length_c   1.000
_cell.angle_alpha   90.00
_cell.angle_beta   90.00
_cell.angle_gamma   90.00
#
_symmetry.space_group_name_H-M   'P 1'
#
loop_
_entity.id
_entity.type
_entity.pdbx_description
1 polymer ?
#
loop_
_entity_poly.entity_id
_entity_poly.type
_entity_poly.pdbx_seq_one_letter_code
_entity_poly.pdbx_strand_id
1 'polypeptide(L)'
;MELGGYLAAKSEADHYDRELRREQEEIDTIPDSEAAEVAEILAEYGVEPHEYGPVVNALRKNPQAWLDFMMKFELGLEKPDPKRALQSALTIAIAYVLGGLVPLLPYMLIPVAQKALVASVMVTILALLIFGFAKGYFTGDRPVWSALQTALIGAIAFAAAFGMAKAVQG
;
A
#
# COMPACT_ATOMS: atom_id res chain seq x y z
N MET A 1 8.39 -9.96 5.98
CA MET A 1 7.76 -8.74 5.41
C MET A 1 7.41 -8.94 3.94
N GLU A 2 8.26 -9.54 3.13
CA GLU A 2 8.11 -9.70 1.66
C GLU A 2 6.98 -10.67 1.24
N LEU A 3 6.91 -11.84 1.87
CA LEU A 3 5.79 -12.76 1.69
C LEU A 3 4.46 -12.12 2.09
N GLY A 4 4.48 -11.18 3.05
CA GLY A 4 3.31 -10.39 3.43
C GLY A 4 2.85 -9.46 2.31
N GLY A 5 3.78 -8.77 1.64
CA GLY A 5 3.47 -7.93 0.47
C GLY A 5 2.93 -8.74 -0.70
N TYR A 6 3.52 -9.92 -0.99
CA TYR A 6 3.01 -10.83 -2.01
C TYR A 6 1.61 -11.35 -1.67
N LEU A 7 1.40 -11.82 -0.44
CA LEU A 7 0.12 -12.37 0.00
C LEU A 7 -0.97 -11.30 0.04
N ALA A 8 -0.66 -10.08 0.46
CA ALA A 8 -1.60 -8.96 0.44
C ALA A 8 -2.02 -8.62 -1.00
N ALA A 9 -1.06 -8.41 -1.90
CA ALA A 9 -1.35 -8.11 -3.30
C ALA A 9 -2.07 -9.26 -4.02
N LYS A 10 -1.74 -10.52 -3.69
CA LYS A 10 -2.46 -11.68 -4.20
C LYS A 10 -3.88 -11.76 -3.66
N SER A 11 -4.08 -11.49 -2.36
CA SER A 11 -5.41 -11.49 -1.76
C SER A 11 -6.31 -10.41 -2.35
N GLU A 12 -5.76 -9.22 -2.66
CA GLU A 12 -6.47 -8.16 -3.37
C GLU A 12 -6.89 -8.63 -4.78
N ALA A 13 -5.99 -9.29 -5.52
CA ALA A 13 -6.29 -9.84 -6.83
C ALA A 13 -7.35 -10.96 -6.79
N ASP A 14 -7.22 -11.90 -5.87
CA ASP A 14 -8.17 -12.99 -5.68
C ASP A 14 -9.55 -12.47 -5.20
N HIS A 15 -9.59 -11.33 -4.48
CA HIS A 15 -10.84 -10.66 -4.13
C HIS A 15 -11.47 -9.96 -5.34
N TYR A 16 -10.69 -9.20 -6.10
CA TYR A 16 -11.14 -8.55 -7.32
C TYR A 16 -11.75 -9.55 -8.30
N ASP A 17 -11.06 -10.67 -8.56
CA ASP A 17 -11.53 -11.69 -9.50
C ASP A 17 -12.78 -12.42 -9.02
N ARG A 18 -13.02 -12.47 -7.70
CA ARG A 18 -14.25 -13.04 -7.15
C ARG A 18 -15.43 -12.11 -7.32
N GLU A 19 -15.28 -10.84 -6.96
CA GLU A 19 -16.34 -9.85 -7.15
C GLU A 19 -16.64 -9.65 -8.63
N LEU A 20 -15.62 -9.59 -9.51
CA LEU A 20 -15.82 -9.47 -10.95
C LEU A 20 -16.72 -10.58 -11.52
N ARG A 21 -16.54 -11.82 -11.05
CA ARG A 21 -17.38 -12.95 -11.48
C ARG A 21 -18.79 -12.85 -10.92
N ARG A 22 -18.91 -12.49 -9.65
CA ARG A 22 -20.21 -12.33 -8.98
C ARG A 22 -21.04 -11.24 -9.65
N GLU A 23 -20.45 -10.09 -9.88
CA GLU A 23 -21.07 -8.94 -10.54
C GLU A 23 -21.51 -9.27 -11.96
N GLN A 24 -20.66 -9.98 -12.71
CA GLN A 24 -21.02 -10.46 -14.05
C GLN A 24 -22.21 -11.43 -14.00
N GLU A 25 -22.25 -12.33 -13.02
CA GLU A 25 -23.39 -13.25 -12.82
C GLU A 25 -24.67 -12.50 -12.44
N GLU A 26 -24.59 -11.46 -11.62
CA GLU A 26 -25.72 -10.61 -11.23
C GLU A 26 -26.25 -9.81 -12.44
N ILE A 27 -25.36 -9.21 -13.24
CA ILE A 27 -25.73 -8.54 -14.51
C ILE A 27 -26.45 -9.50 -15.48
N ASP A 28 -26.02 -10.77 -15.55
CA ASP A 28 -26.62 -11.75 -16.46
C ASP A 28 -27.93 -12.33 -15.95
N THR A 29 -28.09 -12.48 -14.62
CA THR A 29 -29.24 -13.15 -14.01
C THR A 29 -30.37 -12.21 -13.57
N ILE A 30 -30.03 -11.01 -13.09
CA ILE A 30 -30.96 -10.01 -12.56
C ILE A 30 -30.70 -8.60 -13.14
N PRO A 31 -30.63 -8.44 -14.48
CA PRO A 31 -30.19 -7.20 -15.14
C PRO A 31 -31.03 -5.96 -14.84
N ASP A 32 -32.31 -6.12 -14.47
CA ASP A 32 -33.16 -4.99 -14.10
C ASP A 32 -32.86 -4.49 -12.67
N SER A 33 -32.38 -5.37 -11.79
CA SER A 33 -31.90 -5.00 -10.44
C SER A 33 -30.60 -4.22 -10.57
N GLU A 34 -29.61 -4.78 -11.26
CA GLU A 34 -28.31 -4.12 -11.49
C GLU A 34 -28.44 -2.77 -12.21
N ALA A 35 -29.43 -2.65 -13.10
CA ALA A 35 -29.68 -1.38 -13.80
C ALA A 35 -30.25 -0.31 -12.84
N ALA A 36 -30.99 -0.72 -11.80
CA ALA A 36 -31.46 0.16 -10.75
C ALA A 36 -30.29 0.62 -9.86
N GLU A 37 -29.30 -0.24 -9.60
CA GLU A 37 -28.09 0.12 -8.84
C GLU A 37 -27.25 1.17 -9.58
N VAL A 38 -27.05 1.02 -10.89
CA VAL A 38 -26.42 2.07 -11.72
C VAL A 38 -27.19 3.40 -11.63
N ALA A 39 -28.52 3.33 -11.67
CA ALA A 39 -29.36 4.52 -11.57
C ALA A 39 -29.26 5.18 -10.18
N GLU A 40 -29.19 4.39 -9.12
CA GLU A 40 -28.99 4.86 -7.75
C GLU A 40 -27.64 5.56 -7.60
N ILE A 41 -26.55 4.94 -8.06
CA ILE A 41 -25.21 5.54 -8.08
C ILE A 41 -25.25 6.90 -8.78
N LEU A 42 -25.83 6.98 -9.98
CA LEU A 42 -25.91 8.25 -10.73
C LEU A 42 -26.78 9.29 -10.02
N ALA A 43 -27.87 8.88 -9.38
CA ALA A 43 -28.72 9.76 -8.59
C ALA A 43 -28.00 10.33 -7.36
N GLU A 44 -27.12 9.56 -6.70
CA GLU A 44 -26.28 10.05 -5.60
C GLU A 44 -25.34 11.19 -6.03
N TYR A 45 -24.88 11.18 -7.29
CA TYR A 45 -24.12 12.28 -7.88
C TYR A 45 -24.99 13.46 -8.34
N GLY A 46 -26.31 13.40 -8.11
CA GLY A 46 -27.26 14.45 -8.47
C GLY A 46 -27.68 14.47 -9.93
N VAL A 47 -27.49 13.36 -10.66
CA VAL A 47 -27.97 13.23 -12.05
C VAL A 47 -29.48 12.99 -12.03
N GLU A 48 -30.24 13.74 -12.83
CA GLU A 48 -31.70 13.61 -12.82
C GLU A 48 -32.18 12.35 -13.56
N PRO A 49 -33.37 11.80 -13.23
CA PRO A 49 -33.90 10.58 -13.87
C PRO A 49 -34.00 10.62 -15.39
N HIS A 50 -34.27 11.79 -15.94
CA HIS A 50 -34.36 11.97 -17.38
C HIS A 50 -32.98 11.98 -18.07
N GLU A 51 -31.90 12.20 -17.32
CA GLU A 51 -30.51 12.26 -17.80
C GLU A 51 -29.80 10.91 -17.66
N TYR A 52 -29.95 10.21 -16.53
CA TYR A 52 -29.30 8.91 -16.34
C TYR A 52 -30.00 7.76 -17.07
N GLY A 53 -31.31 7.86 -17.36
CA GLY A 53 -32.06 6.82 -18.06
C GLY A 53 -31.42 6.40 -19.41
N PRO A 54 -31.06 7.36 -20.29
CA PRO A 54 -30.28 7.07 -21.49
C PRO A 54 -28.90 6.45 -21.23
N VAL A 55 -28.22 6.84 -20.16
CA VAL A 55 -26.89 6.31 -19.78
C VAL A 55 -27.00 4.84 -19.37
N VAL A 56 -27.95 4.51 -18.50
CA VAL A 56 -28.24 3.12 -18.10
C VAL A 56 -28.54 2.28 -19.34
N ASN A 57 -29.40 2.74 -20.23
CA ASN A 57 -29.72 2.03 -21.48
C ASN A 57 -28.52 1.85 -22.42
N ALA A 58 -27.56 2.78 -22.41
CA ALA A 58 -26.32 2.65 -23.17
C ALA A 58 -25.38 1.63 -22.54
N LEU A 59 -25.26 1.62 -21.21
CA LEU A 59 -24.47 0.64 -20.45
C LEU A 59 -25.03 -0.78 -20.62
N ARG A 60 -26.36 -0.97 -20.61
CA ARG A 60 -27.00 -2.26 -20.89
C ARG A 60 -26.61 -2.88 -22.24
N LYS A 61 -26.25 -2.05 -23.23
CA LYS A 61 -25.82 -2.51 -24.56
C LYS A 61 -24.33 -2.85 -24.63
N ASN A 62 -23.56 -2.48 -23.62
CA ASN A 62 -22.13 -2.74 -23.51
C ASN A 62 -21.81 -3.36 -22.14
N PRO A 63 -21.98 -4.70 -22.01
CA PRO A 63 -21.79 -5.41 -20.74
C PRO A 63 -20.44 -5.16 -20.09
N GLN A 64 -19.37 -5.02 -20.88
CA GLN A 64 -18.04 -4.73 -20.33
C GLN A 64 -17.99 -3.35 -19.68
N ALA A 65 -18.54 -2.31 -20.32
CA ALA A 65 -18.55 -0.96 -19.76
C ALA A 65 -19.49 -0.85 -18.54
N TRP A 66 -20.57 -1.63 -18.52
CA TRP A 66 -21.46 -1.72 -17.37
C TRP A 66 -20.77 -2.41 -16.19
N LEU A 67 -20.14 -3.57 -16.41
CA LEU A 67 -19.36 -4.27 -15.40
C LEU A 67 -18.22 -3.38 -14.86
N ASP A 68 -17.47 -2.71 -15.74
CA ASP A 68 -16.39 -1.80 -15.33
C ASP A 68 -16.93 -0.61 -14.51
N PHE A 69 -18.15 -0.14 -14.81
CA PHE A 69 -18.83 0.90 -14.03
C PHE A 69 -19.19 0.39 -12.63
N MET A 70 -19.86 -0.76 -12.53
CA MET A 70 -20.26 -1.34 -11.23
C MET A 70 -19.04 -1.64 -10.36
N MET A 71 -18.05 -2.35 -10.92
CA MET A 71 -16.79 -2.66 -10.23
C MET A 71 -16.12 -1.40 -9.65
N LYS A 72 -16.18 -0.29 -10.38
CA LYS A 72 -15.52 0.96 -9.96
C LYS A 72 -16.35 1.79 -8.99
N PHE A 73 -17.63 1.99 -9.27
CA PHE A 73 -18.45 2.97 -8.55
C PHE A 73 -19.29 2.37 -7.44
N GLU A 74 -19.68 1.10 -7.55
CA GLU A 74 -20.40 0.39 -6.50
C GLU A 74 -19.41 -0.24 -5.51
N LEU A 75 -18.46 -1.04 -6.02
CA LEU A 75 -17.54 -1.82 -5.17
C LEU A 75 -16.24 -1.09 -4.83
N GLY A 76 -15.91 -0.01 -5.55
CA GLY A 76 -14.65 0.72 -5.34
C GLY A 76 -13.40 -0.09 -5.72
N LEU A 77 -13.56 -1.10 -6.59
CA LEU A 77 -12.51 -2.03 -6.97
C LEU A 77 -11.89 -1.64 -8.32
N GLU A 78 -10.58 -1.46 -8.33
CA GLU A 78 -9.81 -1.25 -9.56
C GLU A 78 -9.06 -2.52 -9.96
N LYS A 79 -8.98 -2.74 -11.27
CA LYS A 79 -8.29 -3.91 -11.83
C LYS A 79 -6.82 -3.94 -11.38
N PRO A 80 -6.39 -4.96 -10.62
CA PRO A 80 -5.02 -5.02 -10.12
C PRO A 80 -4.04 -5.33 -11.25
N ASP A 81 -2.86 -4.70 -11.23
CA ASP A 81 -1.77 -5.07 -12.13
C ASP A 81 -1.21 -6.44 -11.71
N PRO A 82 -1.24 -7.47 -12.59
CA PRO A 82 -0.77 -8.82 -12.26
C PRO A 82 0.71 -8.86 -11.87
N LYS A 83 1.53 -7.88 -12.26
CA LYS A 83 2.94 -7.79 -11.89
C LYS A 83 3.16 -7.13 -10.54
N ARG A 84 2.16 -6.41 -10.01
CA ARG A 84 2.25 -5.63 -8.76
C ARG A 84 2.63 -6.51 -7.57
N ALA A 85 2.09 -7.73 -7.48
CA ALA A 85 2.40 -8.63 -6.37
C ALA A 85 3.89 -9.01 -6.30
N LEU A 86 4.49 -9.37 -7.44
CA LEU A 86 5.90 -9.73 -7.51
C LEU A 86 6.80 -8.49 -7.35
N GLN A 87 6.44 -7.38 -8.00
CA GLN A 87 7.20 -6.13 -7.90
C GLN A 87 7.20 -5.60 -6.46
N SER A 88 6.06 -5.62 -5.78
CA SER A 88 5.95 -5.21 -4.38
C SER A 88 6.82 -6.08 -3.48
N ALA A 89 6.75 -7.41 -3.63
CA ALA A 89 7.56 -8.32 -2.83
C ALA A 89 9.06 -8.09 -3.03
N LEU A 90 9.52 -7.98 -4.28
CA LEU A 90 10.93 -7.81 -4.61
C LEU A 90 11.48 -6.45 -4.17
N THR A 91 10.71 -5.38 -4.38
CA THR A 91 11.13 -4.03 -3.98
C THR A 91 11.26 -3.92 -2.46
N ILE A 92 10.30 -4.47 -1.70
CA ILE A 92 10.37 -4.53 -0.23
C ILE A 92 11.57 -5.37 0.21
N ALA A 93 11.84 -6.51 -0.45
CA ALA A 93 12.96 -7.38 -0.11
C ALA A 93 14.30 -6.66 -0.23
N ILE A 94 14.53 -6.07 -1.40
CA ILE A 94 15.77 -5.36 -1.69
C ILE A 94 15.91 -4.16 -0.75
N ALA A 95 14.84 -3.39 -0.54
CA ALA A 95 14.87 -2.25 0.37
C ALA A 95 15.18 -2.66 1.82
N TYR A 96 14.61 -3.77 2.29
CA TYR A 96 14.85 -4.27 3.65
C TYR A 96 16.30 -4.75 3.84
N VAL A 97 16.83 -5.51 2.87
CA VAL A 97 18.23 -5.95 2.90
C VAL A 97 19.19 -4.76 2.89
N LEU A 98 18.99 -3.81 1.97
CA LEU A 98 19.85 -2.63 1.86
C LEU A 98 19.74 -1.74 3.10
N GLY A 99 18.53 -1.50 3.61
CA GLY A 99 18.29 -0.70 4.80
C GLY A 99 18.88 -1.34 6.06
N GLY A 100 18.75 -2.67 6.20
CA GLY A 100 19.34 -3.43 7.31
C GLY A 100 20.86 -3.52 7.25
N LEU A 101 21.47 -3.41 6.07
CA LEU A 101 22.92 -3.43 5.92
C LEU A 101 23.58 -2.15 6.47
N VAL A 102 22.91 -0.99 6.33
CA VAL A 102 23.42 0.32 6.78
C VAL A 102 23.91 0.32 8.25
N PRO A 103 23.10 -0.08 9.26
CA PRO A 103 23.56 -0.15 10.65
C PRO A 103 24.64 -1.21 10.90
N LEU A 104 24.72 -2.25 10.06
CA LEU A 104 25.69 -3.35 10.22
C LEU A 104 27.07 -3.02 9.65
N LEU A 105 27.15 -2.13 8.66
CA LEU A 105 28.41 -1.78 7.99
C LEU A 105 29.54 -1.39 8.97
N PRO A 106 29.32 -0.55 10.00
CA PRO A 106 30.41 -0.20 10.92
C PRO A 106 30.94 -1.38 11.73
N TYR A 107 30.12 -2.39 12.02
CA TYR A 107 30.56 -3.61 12.72
C TYR A 107 31.41 -4.52 11.84
N MET A 108 31.28 -4.44 10.51
CA MET A 108 32.13 -5.18 9.58
C MET A 108 33.53 -4.56 9.46
N LEU A 109 33.66 -3.26 9.73
CA LEU A 109 34.88 -2.48 9.55
C LEU A 109 35.63 -2.20 10.85
N ILE A 110 34.92 -2.12 11.98
CA ILE A 110 35.48 -1.73 13.28
C ILE A 110 35.43 -2.94 14.23
N PRO A 111 36.57 -3.54 14.60
CA PRO A 111 36.60 -4.76 15.41
C PRO A 111 36.19 -4.54 16.88
N VAL A 112 36.23 -3.28 17.35
CA VAL A 112 35.82 -2.93 18.71
C VAL A 112 34.33 -2.56 18.72
N ALA A 113 33.50 -3.45 19.26
CA ALA A 113 32.03 -3.33 19.25
C ALA A 113 31.51 -1.99 19.79
N GLN A 114 32.12 -1.45 20.86
CA GLN A 114 31.72 -0.15 21.43
C GLN A 114 31.97 1.02 20.46
N LYS A 115 33.09 1.01 19.74
CA LYS A 115 33.40 2.03 18.72
C LYS A 115 32.51 1.84 17.49
N ALA A 116 32.26 0.60 17.09
CA ALA A 116 31.35 0.26 16.00
C ALA A 116 29.91 0.72 16.29
N LEU A 117 29.44 0.58 17.53
CA LEU A 117 28.12 1.03 17.97
C LEU A 117 27.94 2.54 17.77
N VAL A 118 28.90 3.36 18.22
CA VAL A 118 28.80 4.82 18.05
C VAL A 118 28.76 5.20 16.57
N ALA A 119 29.62 4.59 15.75
CA ALA A 119 29.61 4.81 14.30
C ALA A 119 28.29 4.36 13.65
N SER A 120 27.74 3.21 14.06
CA SER A 120 26.45 2.67 13.61
C SER A 120 25.31 3.63 13.92
N VAL A 121 25.20 4.11 15.16
CA VAL A 121 24.16 5.06 15.56
C VAL A 121 24.21 6.33 14.70
N MET A 122 25.40 6.90 14.47
CA MET A 122 25.54 8.11 13.65
C MET A 122 25.12 7.90 12.19
N VAL A 123 25.59 6.80 11.58
CA VAL A 123 25.26 6.47 10.18
C VAL A 123 23.77 6.16 10.03
N THR A 124 23.18 5.44 10.98
CA THR A 124 21.75 5.11 10.94
C THR A 124 20.88 6.34 11.15
N ILE A 125 21.20 7.24 12.07
CA ILE A 125 20.45 8.50 12.23
C ILE A 125 20.50 9.32 10.93
N LEU A 126 21.69 9.44 10.32
CA LEU A 126 21.82 10.14 9.05
C LEU A 126 20.98 9.50 7.94
N ALA A 127 21.01 8.16 7.83
CA ALA A 127 20.20 7.43 6.87
C ALA A 127 18.70 7.63 7.12
N LEU A 128 18.23 7.54 8.38
CA LEU A 128 16.84 7.76 8.75
C LEU A 128 16.37 9.18 8.41
N LEU A 129 17.22 10.20 8.60
CA LEU A 129 16.91 11.57 8.20
C LEU A 129 16.81 11.69 6.67
N ILE A 130 17.73 11.10 5.91
CA ILE A 130 17.73 11.12 4.44
C ILE A 130 16.49 10.41 3.89
N PHE A 131 16.25 9.17 4.32
CA PHE A 131 15.09 8.38 3.86
C PHE A 131 13.77 8.97 4.34
N GLY A 132 13.72 9.51 5.56
CA GLY A 132 12.54 10.20 6.06
C GLY A 132 12.25 11.49 5.29
N PHE A 133 13.27 12.25 4.89
CA PHE A 133 13.10 13.41 4.02
C PHE A 133 12.58 12.99 2.63
N ALA A 134 13.23 11.98 2.02
CA ALA A 134 12.81 11.45 0.73
C ALA A 134 11.36 10.96 0.76
N LYS A 135 10.98 10.20 1.81
CA LYS A 135 9.60 9.76 2.04
C LYS A 135 8.63 10.96 2.01
N GLY A 136 8.91 12.00 2.81
CA GLY A 136 8.01 13.16 2.88
C GLY A 136 7.93 13.93 1.55
N TYR A 137 9.03 14.01 0.80
CA TYR A 137 9.02 14.63 -0.52
C TYR A 137 8.14 13.86 -1.52
N PHE A 138 8.24 12.52 -1.56
CA PHE A 138 7.46 11.70 -2.48
C PHE A 138 5.99 11.54 -2.08
N THR A 139 5.66 11.63 -0.79
CA THR A 139 4.26 11.52 -0.31
C THR A 139 3.50 12.83 -0.33
N GLY A 140 4.14 13.96 -0.67
CA GLY A 140 3.53 15.29 -0.62
C GLY A 140 3.39 15.87 0.80
N ASP A 141 4.05 15.25 1.78
CA ASP A 141 4.11 15.72 3.17
C ASP A 141 5.22 16.76 3.37
N ARG A 142 5.30 17.35 4.57
CA ARG A 142 6.41 18.24 4.95
C ARG A 142 7.71 17.43 5.11
N PRO A 143 8.71 17.55 4.22
CA PRO A 143 9.84 16.60 4.18
C PRO A 143 10.68 16.60 5.45
N VAL A 144 10.95 17.78 6.01
CA VAL A 144 11.73 17.92 7.26
C VAL A 144 11.02 17.26 8.44
N TRP A 145 9.69 17.39 8.52
CA TRP A 145 8.92 16.77 9.60
C TRP A 145 8.92 15.25 9.49
N SER A 146 8.75 14.74 8.27
CA SER A 146 8.85 13.31 7.97
C SER A 146 10.23 12.73 8.32
N ALA A 147 11.31 13.48 8.07
CA ALA A 147 12.66 13.12 8.47
C ALA A 147 12.81 12.98 9.99
N LEU A 148 12.36 13.99 10.74
CA LEU A 148 12.41 14.00 12.21
C LEU A 148 11.59 12.87 12.83
N GLN A 149 10.36 12.64 12.33
CA GLN A 149 9.52 11.53 12.78
C GLN A 149 10.20 10.17 12.55
N THR A 150 10.79 9.97 11.37
CA THR A 150 11.45 8.71 11.01
C THR A 150 12.67 8.46 11.90
N ALA A 151 13.48 9.50 12.16
CA ALA A 151 14.59 9.42 13.10
C ALA A 151 14.14 9.16 14.55
N LEU A 152 13.06 9.80 15.00
CA LEU A 152 12.52 9.64 16.36
C LEU A 152 12.00 8.22 16.62
N ILE A 153 11.25 7.65 15.67
CA ILE A 153 10.78 6.25 15.76
C ILE A 153 11.97 5.30 15.85
N GLY A 154 13.00 5.51 15.02
CA GLY A 154 14.23 4.72 15.07
C GLY A 154 14.94 4.84 16.42
N ALA A 155 15.04 6.04 16.97
CA ALA A 155 15.66 6.28 18.28
C ALA A 155 14.90 5.59 19.43
N ILE A 156 13.56 5.64 19.41
CA ILE A 156 12.72 4.97 20.42
C ILE A 156 12.88 3.44 20.32
N ALA A 157 12.84 2.89 19.11
CA ALA A 157 13.02 1.46 18.89
C ALA A 157 14.40 0.97 19.35
N PHE A 158 15.46 1.73 19.04
CA PHE A 158 16.82 1.45 19.50
C PHE A 158 16.91 1.50 21.03
N ALA A 159 16.36 2.54 21.66
CA ALA A 159 16.38 2.68 23.12
C ALA A 159 15.65 1.53 23.82
N ALA A 160 14.51 1.09 23.28
CA ALA A 160 13.76 -0.05 23.80
C ALA A 160 14.57 -1.36 23.66
N ALA A 161 15.13 -1.63 22.49
CA ALA A 161 15.95 -2.82 22.26
C ALA A 161 17.20 -2.86 23.16
N PHE A 162 17.89 -1.72 23.28
CA PHE A 162 19.05 -1.58 24.16
C PHE A 162 18.69 -1.77 25.63
N GLY A 163 17.58 -1.18 26.08
CA GLY A 163 17.05 -1.33 27.44
C GLY A 163 16.74 -2.79 27.78
N MET A 164 16.07 -3.50 26.87
CA MET A 164 15.77 -4.94 27.03
C MET A 164 17.06 -5.78 27.08
N ALA A 165 17.99 -5.55 26.16
CA ALA A 165 19.26 -6.28 26.15
C ALA A 165 20.03 -6.10 27.47
N LYS A 166 20.06 -4.88 28.00
CA LYS A 166 20.69 -4.59 29.30
C LYS A 166 19.95 -5.23 30.48
N ALA A 167 18.62 -5.29 30.45
CA ALA A 167 17.82 -5.89 31.51
C ALA A 167 17.97 -7.42 31.60
N VAL A 168 18.28 -8.08 30.48
CA VAL A 168 18.53 -9.54 30.44
C VAL A 168 19.98 -9.90 30.80
N GLN A 169 20.92 -8.99 30.53
CA GLN A 169 22.35 -9.20 30.79
C GLN A 169 22.82 -8.65 32.16
N GLY A 170 21.98 -7.91 32.87
CA GLY A 170 22.22 -7.42 34.23
C GLY A 170 21.66 -8.38 35.27
#